data_AF-A0ABD6EP00-F1
#
_entry.id   AF-A0ABD6EP00-F1
#
_cell.length_a   1.000
_cell.length_b   1.000
_cell.length_c   1.000
_cell.angle_alpha   90.00
_cell.angle_beta   90.00
_cell.angle_gamma   90.00
#
_symmetry.space_group_name_H-M   'P 1'
#
loop_
_entity.id
_entity.type
_entity.pdbx_description
1 polymer ?
#
loop_
_entity_poly.entity_id
_entity_poly.type
_entity_poly.pdbx_seq_one_letter_code
_entity_poly.pdbx_strand_id
1 'polypeptide(L)'
;MLLRALFEHWPSSYSEIDEESPTNHFPSVPDHTPLILCESTGRPIFRIAVRDAANDTEASMLHDFAPLWVLDVVERNQLPKFIKMPFFLLPHPSLAVKAPKKDRLSATEMLQVRKVMEHVYEKILNAAGDGNFTDNGGTTTTHVLPPSVPSNIEERIELYCQDQKLDPEMDLRTVKHFVWKQGGDLLLYYKPIR
;
A
#
# COMPACT_ATOMS: atom_id res chain seq x y z
N MET A 1 -3.22 13.91 -3.47
CA MET A 1 -2.65 14.41 -4.73
C MET A 1 -3.54 15.47 -5.36
N LEU A 2 -4.67 15.12 -5.97
CA LEU A 2 -5.55 16.10 -6.64
C LEU A 2 -5.99 17.27 -5.73
N LEU A 3 -6.34 17.02 -4.47
CA LEU A 3 -6.69 18.08 -3.52
C LEU A 3 -5.57 19.10 -3.32
N ARG A 4 -4.30 18.67 -3.31
CA ARG A 4 -3.18 19.61 -3.14
C ARG A 4 -3.05 20.52 -4.36
N ALA A 5 -3.19 19.96 -5.56
CA ALA A 5 -3.14 20.74 -6.79
C ALA A 5 -4.33 21.72 -6.89
N LEU A 6 -5.54 21.31 -6.49
CA LEU A 6 -6.72 22.18 -6.51
C LEU A 6 -6.64 23.36 -5.53
N PHE A 7 -5.84 23.25 -4.48
CA PHE A 7 -5.68 24.26 -3.44
C PHE A 7 -4.27 24.88 -3.44
N GLU A 8 -3.48 24.67 -4.51
CA GLU A 8 -2.06 25.05 -4.53
C GLU A 8 -1.81 26.55 -4.32
N HIS A 9 -2.74 27.40 -4.76
CA HIS A 9 -2.66 28.86 -4.57
C HIS A 9 -3.28 29.34 -3.26
N TRP A 10 -3.92 28.46 -2.48
CA TRP A 10 -4.52 28.85 -1.21
C TRP A 10 -3.42 29.09 -0.15
N PRO A 11 -3.36 30.25 0.54
CA PRO A 11 -2.23 30.57 1.41
C PRO A 11 -2.04 29.64 2.62
N SER A 12 -3.10 28.96 3.05
CA SER A 12 -3.05 27.98 4.15
C SER A 12 -2.53 26.61 3.72
N SER A 13 -2.32 26.40 2.42
CA SER A 13 -1.82 25.12 1.91
C SER A 13 -0.41 24.83 2.39
N TYR A 14 -0.19 23.57 2.78
CA TYR A 14 1.09 23.08 3.25
C TYR A 14 2.18 23.30 2.18
N SER A 15 3.16 24.13 2.50
CA SER A 15 4.19 24.59 1.55
C SER A 15 5.57 23.99 1.78
N GLU A 16 5.76 23.16 2.81
CA GLU A 16 7.07 22.54 3.05
C GLU A 16 7.36 21.52 1.94
N ILE A 17 8.48 21.73 1.26
CA ILE A 17 9.02 20.80 0.27
C ILE A 17 9.71 19.69 1.06
N ASP A 18 8.94 18.70 1.44
CA ASP A 18 9.49 17.41 1.82
C ASP A 18 9.88 16.68 0.53
N GLU A 19 11.18 16.74 0.19
CA GLU A 19 11.70 16.15 -1.06
C GLU A 19 11.44 14.64 -1.13
N GLU A 20 11.36 13.98 0.03
CA GLU A 20 11.07 12.55 0.18
C GLU A 20 9.56 12.25 0.21
N SER A 21 8.71 13.29 0.20
CA SER A 21 7.28 13.10 0.22
C SER A 21 6.83 12.34 -1.03
N PRO A 22 5.98 11.31 -0.88
CA PRO A 22 5.31 10.67 -2.02
C PRO A 22 4.44 11.62 -2.82
N THR A 23 4.25 12.87 -2.34
CA THR A 23 3.46 13.95 -2.94
C THR A 23 4.32 15.06 -3.55
N ASN A 24 5.65 14.94 -3.50
CA ASN A 24 6.56 15.90 -4.11
C ASN A 24 6.46 15.83 -5.64
N HIS A 25 6.61 16.98 -6.32
CA HIS A 25 6.52 17.12 -7.79
C HIS A 25 5.21 16.70 -8.47
N PHE A 26 4.06 16.75 -7.77
CA PHE A 26 2.78 16.52 -8.45
C PHE A 26 2.45 17.65 -9.42
N PRO A 27 1.87 17.33 -10.59
CA PRO A 27 1.53 18.34 -11.58
C PRO A 27 0.45 19.29 -11.03
N SER A 28 0.63 20.58 -11.29
CA SER A 28 -0.40 21.58 -11.07
C SER A 28 -1.58 21.35 -12.02
N VAL A 29 -2.75 21.83 -11.60
CA VAL A 29 -3.93 21.88 -12.48
C VAL A 29 -3.94 23.22 -13.23
N PRO A 30 -4.59 23.32 -14.40
CA PRO A 30 -4.72 24.60 -15.07
C PRO A 30 -5.38 25.67 -14.19
N ASP A 31 -4.86 26.90 -14.21
CA ASP A 31 -5.34 28.04 -13.43
C ASP A 31 -6.84 28.37 -13.55
N HIS A 32 -7.46 27.99 -14.67
CA HIS A 32 -8.89 28.19 -14.93
C HIS A 32 -9.77 27.00 -14.49
N THR A 33 -9.17 25.98 -13.88
CA THR A 33 -9.91 24.82 -13.37
C THR A 33 -10.91 25.29 -12.32
N PRO A 34 -12.22 25.00 -12.47
CA PRO A 34 -13.20 25.36 -11.46
C PRO A 34 -13.09 24.42 -10.25
N LEU A 35 -12.91 25.00 -9.06
CA LEU A 35 -13.06 24.33 -7.77
C LEU A 35 -14.46 24.63 -7.22
N ILE A 36 -15.24 23.59 -6.94
CA ILE A 36 -16.61 23.70 -6.43
C ILE A 36 -16.73 22.91 -5.13
N LEU A 37 -17.14 23.57 -4.06
CA LEU A 37 -17.56 22.95 -2.82
C LEU A 37 -19.08 22.81 -2.85
N CYS A 38 -19.61 21.62 -2.57
CA CYS A 38 -21.04 21.34 -2.61
C CYS A 38 -21.46 20.37 -1.49
N GLU A 39 -22.72 20.45 -1.10
CA GLU A 39 -23.35 19.45 -0.23
C GLU A 39 -23.61 18.14 -0.99
N SER A 40 -23.86 17.05 -0.27
CA SER A 40 -24.25 15.76 -0.85
C SER A 40 -25.53 15.81 -1.69
N THR A 41 -26.34 16.85 -1.52
CA THR A 41 -27.55 17.15 -2.31
C THR A 41 -27.24 17.71 -3.70
N GLY A 42 -25.97 18.05 -3.98
CA GLY A 42 -25.54 18.70 -5.22
C GLY A 42 -25.67 20.23 -5.21
N ARG A 43 -26.13 20.82 -4.10
CA ARG A 43 -26.21 22.28 -3.95
C ARG A 43 -24.79 22.88 -3.83
N PRO A 44 -24.37 23.80 -4.71
CA PRO A 44 -23.08 24.46 -4.59
C PRO A 44 -23.09 25.42 -3.40
N ILE A 45 -22.05 25.32 -2.59
CA ILE A 45 -21.77 26.20 -1.44
C ILE A 45 -20.83 27.32 -1.89
N PHE A 46 -19.77 26.96 -2.63
CA PHE A 46 -18.75 27.89 -3.06
C PHE A 46 -18.12 27.44 -4.37
N ARG A 47 -17.76 28.40 -5.24
CA ARG A 47 -17.15 28.13 -6.55
C ARG A 47 -16.11 29.20 -6.87
N ILE A 48 -14.91 28.77 -7.22
CA ILE A 48 -13.80 29.64 -7.66
C ILE A 48 -13.06 29.00 -8.83
N ALA A 49 -12.23 29.77 -9.54
CA ALA A 49 -11.14 29.18 -10.30
C ALA A 49 -9.94 28.97 -9.36
N VAL A 50 -9.14 27.94 -9.61
CA VAL A 50 -7.97 27.59 -8.78
C VAL A 50 -7.02 28.78 -8.60
N ARG A 51 -6.80 29.60 -9.65
CA ARG A 51 -5.96 30.82 -9.56
C ARG A 51 -6.43 31.86 -8.54
N ASP A 52 -7.73 31.89 -8.26
CA ASP A 52 -8.33 32.93 -7.41
C ASP A 52 -8.24 32.56 -5.93
N ALA A 53 -7.79 31.34 -5.59
CA ALA A 53 -7.72 30.85 -4.20
C ALA A 53 -6.76 31.66 -3.29
N ALA A 54 -5.87 32.46 -3.89
CA ALA A 54 -4.95 33.36 -3.18
C ALA A 54 -5.58 34.69 -2.74
N ASN A 55 -6.71 35.08 -3.34
CA ASN A 55 -7.37 36.35 -3.07
C ASN A 55 -8.01 36.32 -1.66
N ASP A 56 -7.98 37.45 -0.94
CA ASP A 56 -8.43 37.52 0.47
C ASP A 56 -9.86 37.00 0.68
N THR A 57 -10.79 37.34 -0.22
CA THR A 57 -12.19 36.93 -0.09
C THR A 57 -12.33 35.44 -0.29
N GLU A 58 -11.74 34.91 -1.35
CA GLU A 58 -11.77 33.49 -1.68
C GLU A 58 -11.06 32.64 -0.63
N ALA A 59 -9.89 33.09 -0.14
CA ALA A 59 -9.13 32.40 0.90
C ALA A 59 -9.93 32.30 2.21
N SER A 60 -10.64 33.37 2.61
CA SER A 60 -11.53 33.35 3.77
C SER A 60 -12.70 32.38 3.58
N MET A 61 -13.31 32.39 2.39
CA MET A 61 -14.41 31.47 2.08
C MET A 61 -13.95 30.01 2.05
N LEU A 62 -12.75 29.72 1.55
CA LEU A 62 -12.16 28.38 1.62
C LEU A 62 -11.96 27.93 3.07
N HIS A 63 -11.50 28.81 3.95
CA HIS A 63 -11.37 28.49 5.38
C HIS A 63 -12.73 28.15 6.02
N ASP A 64 -13.78 28.90 5.67
CA ASP A 64 -15.11 28.71 6.26
C ASP A 64 -15.85 27.47 5.72
N PHE A 65 -15.63 27.11 4.46
CA PHE A 65 -16.41 26.07 3.78
C PHE A 65 -15.65 24.78 3.45
N ALA A 66 -14.31 24.76 3.53
CA ALA A 66 -13.55 23.55 3.24
C ALA A 66 -13.82 22.47 4.31
N PRO A 67 -14.22 21.25 3.90
CA PRO A 67 -14.41 20.15 4.84
C PRO A 67 -13.12 19.78 5.58
N LEU A 68 -13.22 19.30 6.82
CA LEU A 68 -12.07 18.91 7.64
C LEU A 68 -11.13 17.91 6.94
N TRP A 69 -11.68 16.93 6.22
CA TRP A 69 -10.87 15.93 5.50
C TRP A 69 -10.05 16.54 4.34
N VAL A 70 -10.47 17.69 3.81
CA VAL A 70 -9.68 18.47 2.85
C VAL A 70 -8.55 19.18 3.59
N LEU A 71 -8.84 19.85 4.70
CA LEU A 71 -7.85 20.55 5.53
C LEU A 71 -6.75 19.62 6.04
N ASP A 72 -7.13 18.40 6.43
CA ASP A 72 -6.18 17.36 6.84
C ASP A 72 -5.13 17.11 5.74
N VAL A 73 -5.54 17.01 4.48
CA VAL A 73 -4.63 16.75 3.35
C VAL A 73 -3.88 18.00 2.91
N VAL A 74 -4.58 19.13 2.85
CA VAL A 74 -4.11 20.39 2.25
C VAL A 74 -3.26 21.19 3.22
N GLU A 75 -3.73 21.45 4.45
CA GLU A 75 -3.01 22.25 5.45
C GLU A 75 -2.07 21.40 6.31
N ARG A 76 -2.50 20.18 6.69
CA ARG A 76 -1.81 19.36 7.70
C ARG A 76 -0.90 18.28 7.14
N ASN A 77 -0.84 18.12 5.81
CA ASN A 77 -0.10 17.05 5.13
C ASN A 77 -0.47 15.63 5.63
N GLN A 78 -1.70 15.43 6.11
CA GLN A 78 -2.18 14.15 6.57
C GLN A 78 -2.79 13.38 5.40
N LEU A 79 -1.96 12.57 4.75
CA LEU A 79 -2.41 11.76 3.61
C LEU A 79 -3.34 10.62 4.04
N PRO A 80 -4.30 10.22 3.20
CA PRO A 80 -5.13 9.06 3.46
C PRO A 80 -4.29 7.81 3.74
N LYS A 81 -4.64 7.07 4.78
CA LYS A 81 -3.94 5.84 5.15
C LYS A 81 -4.23 4.75 4.10
N PHE A 82 -3.21 3.97 3.76
CA PHE A 82 -3.39 2.81 2.89
C PHE A 82 -4.39 1.82 3.49
N ILE A 83 -5.34 1.38 2.66
CA ILE A 83 -6.30 0.37 3.05
C ILE A 83 -5.57 -0.97 3.17
N LYS A 84 -5.65 -1.56 4.36
CA LYS A 84 -5.12 -2.90 4.60
C LYS A 84 -6.15 -3.95 4.25
N MET A 85 -5.69 -5.01 3.60
CA MET A 85 -6.48 -6.16 3.24
C MET A 85 -5.96 -7.41 3.98
N PRO A 86 -6.84 -8.15 4.67
CA PRO A 86 -6.47 -9.43 5.25
C PRO A 86 -6.36 -10.51 4.17
N PHE A 87 -5.40 -11.42 4.34
CA PHE A 87 -5.22 -12.59 3.50
C PHE A 87 -4.62 -13.74 4.31
N PHE A 88 -4.76 -14.95 3.80
CA PHE A 88 -4.15 -16.16 4.33
C PHE A 88 -3.05 -16.63 3.40
N LEU A 89 -1.98 -17.15 3.98
CA LEU A 89 -0.85 -17.70 3.25
C LEU A 89 -0.59 -19.14 3.72
N LEU A 90 -0.66 -20.09 2.79
CA LEU A 90 -0.55 -21.53 3.07
C LEU A 90 0.45 -22.20 2.12
N PRO A 91 1.08 -23.33 2.50
CA PRO A 91 1.82 -24.12 1.53
C PRO A 91 0.86 -24.71 0.49
N HIS A 92 1.30 -24.76 -0.75
CA HIS A 92 0.53 -25.36 -1.84
C HIS A 92 0.22 -26.84 -1.54
N PRO A 93 -1.01 -27.33 -1.83
CA PRO A 93 -1.42 -28.70 -1.51
C PRO A 93 -0.46 -29.79 -2.03
N SER A 94 0.23 -29.53 -3.14
CA SER A 94 1.24 -30.44 -3.72
C SER A 94 2.46 -30.68 -2.84
N LEU A 95 2.71 -29.86 -1.82
CA LEU A 95 3.86 -30.00 -0.91
C LEU A 95 3.63 -31.04 0.19
N ALA A 96 2.41 -31.59 0.32
CA ALA A 96 2.04 -32.61 1.31
C ALA A 96 2.44 -32.27 2.77
N VAL A 97 2.44 -30.98 3.12
CA VAL A 97 2.74 -30.51 4.48
C VAL A 97 1.57 -30.84 5.41
N LYS A 98 1.83 -31.58 6.48
CA LYS A 98 0.80 -31.92 7.47
C LYS A 98 0.44 -30.69 8.31
N ALA A 99 -0.83 -30.29 8.24
CA ALA A 99 -1.47 -29.26 9.06
C ALA A 99 -0.65 -27.95 9.23
N PRO A 100 -0.40 -27.21 8.12
CA PRO A 100 0.27 -25.92 8.22
C PRO A 100 -0.57 -24.94 9.04
N LYS A 101 0.10 -24.14 9.85
CA LYS A 101 -0.54 -23.05 10.58
C LYS A 101 -1.12 -22.08 9.56
N LYS A 102 -2.43 -21.82 9.66
CA LYS A 102 -3.12 -20.85 8.82
C LYS A 102 -2.88 -19.44 9.39
N ASP A 103 -1.78 -18.82 9.00
CA ASP A 103 -1.47 -17.46 9.41
C ASP A 103 -2.34 -16.46 8.62
N ARG A 104 -3.13 -15.68 9.37
CA ARG A 104 -3.91 -14.55 8.84
C ARG A 104 -3.04 -13.32 8.84
N LEU A 105 -2.58 -12.91 7.67
CA LEU A 105 -1.74 -11.75 7.45
C LEU A 105 -2.58 -10.54 7.02
N SER A 106 -2.01 -9.35 7.14
CA SER A 106 -2.63 -8.12 6.66
C SER A 106 -1.58 -7.18 6.08
N ALA A 107 -1.83 -6.66 4.89
CA ALA A 107 -0.95 -5.74 4.20
C ALA A 107 -1.75 -4.70 3.41
N THR A 108 -1.10 -3.66 2.91
CA THR A 108 -1.72 -2.74 1.93
C THR A 108 -2.22 -3.53 0.72
N GLU A 109 -3.38 -3.16 0.19
CA GLU A 109 -3.92 -3.81 -1.02
C GLU A 109 -3.05 -3.60 -2.27
N MET A 110 -2.18 -2.59 -2.24
CA MET A 110 -1.16 -2.32 -3.28
C MET A 110 0.12 -3.17 -3.11
N LEU A 111 0.18 -4.06 -2.12
CA LEU A 111 1.35 -4.92 -1.91
C LEU A 111 1.50 -5.84 -3.14
N GLN A 112 2.67 -5.81 -3.77
CA GLN A 112 2.96 -6.69 -4.89
C GLN A 112 3.09 -8.15 -4.44
N VAL A 113 2.67 -9.07 -5.31
CA VAL A 113 2.82 -10.52 -5.16
C VAL A 113 4.29 -10.87 -4.96
N ARG A 114 5.22 -10.22 -5.67
CA ARG A 114 6.68 -10.34 -5.46
C ARG A 114 7.07 -10.19 -3.99
N LYS A 115 6.55 -9.18 -3.29
CA LYS A 115 6.87 -8.94 -1.87
C LYS A 115 6.36 -10.04 -0.95
N VAL A 116 5.25 -10.69 -1.31
CA VAL A 116 4.75 -11.87 -0.59
C VAL A 116 5.67 -13.08 -0.84
N MET A 117 6.21 -13.25 -2.05
CA MET A 117 7.20 -14.30 -2.36
C MET A 117 8.48 -14.12 -1.53
N GLU A 118 8.98 -12.89 -1.42
CA GLU A 118 10.15 -12.56 -0.59
C GLU A 118 9.88 -12.90 0.88
N HIS A 119 8.70 -12.55 1.38
CA HIS A 119 8.29 -12.91 2.75
C HIS A 119 8.29 -14.43 2.98
N VAL A 120 7.77 -15.22 2.03
CA VAL A 120 7.82 -16.70 2.10
C VAL A 120 9.26 -17.18 2.20
N TYR A 121 10.13 -16.69 1.32
CA TYR A 121 11.52 -17.11 1.27
C TYR A 121 12.26 -16.79 2.57
N GLU A 122 12.19 -15.55 3.04
CA GLU A 122 12.90 -15.10 4.24
C GLU A 122 12.34 -15.69 5.53
N LYS A 123 11.00 -15.67 5.67
CA LYS A 123 10.36 -15.89 6.98
C LYS A 123 9.75 -17.26 7.15
N ILE A 124 9.47 -17.97 6.06
CA ILE A 124 8.84 -19.29 6.14
C ILE A 124 9.85 -20.39 5.82
N LEU A 125 10.60 -20.25 4.72
CA LEU A 125 11.55 -21.28 4.31
C LEU A 125 12.89 -21.17 5.05
N ASN A 126 13.48 -19.97 5.11
CA ASN A 126 14.77 -19.80 5.78
C ASN A 126 14.64 -19.87 7.31
N ALA A 127 13.53 -19.41 7.89
CA ALA A 127 13.28 -19.58 9.32
C ALA A 127 13.11 -21.06 9.74
N ALA A 128 12.64 -21.92 8.82
CA ALA A 128 12.57 -23.35 9.06
C ALA A 128 13.95 -24.05 9.01
N GLY A 129 14.98 -23.40 8.44
CA GLY A 129 16.36 -23.87 8.41
C GLY A 129 17.12 -23.67 9.73
N ASP A 130 16.76 -22.64 10.50
CA ASP A 130 17.37 -22.34 11.81
C ASP A 130 16.60 -22.96 12.99
N GLY A 131 15.56 -23.74 12.71
CA GLY A 131 14.66 -24.34 13.70
C GLY A 131 15.13 -25.69 14.27
N ASN A 132 16.37 -25.79 14.75
CA ASN A 132 16.76 -26.87 15.65
C ASN A 132 17.27 -26.27 16.98
N PHE A 133 16.32 -25.92 17.86
CA PHE A 133 16.63 -25.67 19.27
C PHE A 133 17.08 -27.00 19.90
N THR A 134 18.39 -27.22 19.94
CA THR A 134 19.03 -28.11 20.91
C THR A 134 19.97 -27.30 21.77
N ASP A 135 19.59 -27.20 23.04
CA ASP A 135 20.40 -26.85 24.19
C ASP A 135 21.73 -27.64 24.19
N ASN A 136 22.86 -26.95 23.94
CA ASN A 136 24.06 -27.01 24.79
C ASN A 136 25.19 -26.13 24.24
N GLY A 137 25.92 -25.50 25.16
CA GLY A 137 26.91 -24.47 24.89
C GLY A 137 28.12 -24.90 24.04
N GLY A 138 28.64 -23.93 23.29
CA GLY A 138 29.90 -24.04 22.56
C GLY A 138 30.10 -22.86 21.62
N THR A 139 31.04 -21.99 21.98
CA THR A 139 31.51 -20.80 21.24
C THR A 139 31.81 -21.05 19.76
N THR A 140 31.22 -20.26 18.86
CA THR A 140 31.90 -19.58 17.73
C THR A 140 30.91 -18.67 17.01
N THR A 141 31.07 -17.36 17.20
CA THR A 141 30.34 -16.31 16.48
C THR A 141 30.76 -16.30 15.01
N THR A 142 30.00 -16.98 14.16
CA THR A 142 29.94 -16.66 12.72
C THR A 142 28.72 -15.79 12.51
N HIS A 143 28.96 -14.50 12.31
CA HIS A 143 27.95 -13.52 11.97
C HIS A 143 27.53 -13.77 10.51
N VAL A 144 26.69 -14.80 10.29
CA VAL A 144 26.12 -15.09 8.97
C VAL A 144 25.15 -13.95 8.67
N LEU A 145 25.55 -13.07 7.75
CA LEU A 145 24.68 -12.08 7.15
C LEU A 145 23.37 -12.77 6.74
N PRO A 146 22.18 -12.20 7.02
CA PRO A 146 20.95 -12.77 6.53
C PRO A 146 21.07 -12.97 5.01
N PRO A 147 20.68 -14.14 4.46
CA PRO A 147 20.79 -14.38 3.03
C PRO A 147 20.04 -13.27 2.31
N SER A 148 20.78 -12.45 1.55
CA SER A 148 20.21 -11.39 0.73
C SER A 148 19.11 -11.97 -0.15
N VAL A 149 17.95 -11.34 -0.17
CA VAL A 149 16.81 -11.78 -0.99
C VAL A 149 17.27 -11.84 -2.45
N PRO A 150 17.12 -12.99 -3.13
CA PRO A 150 17.48 -13.09 -4.55
C PRO A 150 16.58 -12.14 -5.36
N SER A 151 17.18 -11.39 -6.29
CA SER A 151 16.45 -10.46 -7.16
C SER A 151 15.44 -11.18 -8.06
N ASN A 152 15.74 -12.43 -8.43
CA ASN A 152 14.91 -13.37 -9.18
C ASN A 152 14.08 -14.27 -8.25
N ILE A 153 13.36 -13.68 -7.30
CA ILE A 153 12.56 -14.43 -6.32
C ILE A 153 11.50 -15.33 -6.98
N GLU A 154 11.00 -14.94 -8.15
CA GLU A 154 10.05 -15.66 -8.99
C GLU A 154 10.60 -16.98 -9.56
N GLU A 155 11.94 -17.14 -9.59
CA GLU A 155 12.60 -18.40 -9.96
C GLU A 155 12.78 -19.34 -8.76
N ARG A 156 12.47 -18.86 -7.53
CA ARG A 156 12.57 -19.63 -6.29
C ARG A 156 11.21 -19.97 -5.70
N ILE A 157 10.23 -19.08 -5.84
CA ILE A 157 8.91 -19.19 -5.21
C ILE A 157 7.81 -18.90 -6.23
N GLU A 158 6.84 -19.81 -6.30
CA GLU A 158 5.57 -19.58 -6.99
C GLU A 158 4.49 -19.24 -5.96
N LEU A 159 3.60 -18.30 -6.31
CA LEU A 159 2.36 -18.04 -5.58
C LEU A 159 1.16 -18.38 -6.44
N TYR A 160 0.13 -18.92 -5.79
CA TYR A 160 -1.10 -19.35 -6.41
C TYR A 160 -2.31 -18.79 -5.68
N CYS A 161 -3.38 -18.51 -6.43
CA CYS A 161 -4.72 -18.28 -5.90
C CYS A 161 -5.71 -19.01 -6.81
N GLN A 162 -6.62 -19.81 -6.25
CA GLN A 162 -7.55 -20.65 -7.03
C GLN A 162 -6.87 -21.48 -8.13
N ASP A 163 -5.78 -22.16 -7.77
CA ASP A 163 -4.97 -22.98 -8.68
C ASP A 163 -4.33 -22.20 -9.86
N GLN A 164 -4.50 -20.88 -9.92
CA GLN A 164 -3.85 -20.01 -10.90
C GLN A 164 -2.54 -19.46 -10.34
N LYS A 165 -1.45 -19.65 -11.08
CA LYS A 165 -0.14 -19.02 -10.79
C LYS A 165 -0.26 -17.51 -10.95
N LEU A 166 0.21 -16.77 -9.95
CA LEU A 166 0.16 -15.31 -9.92
C LEU A 166 1.40 -14.72 -10.58
N ASP A 167 1.20 -13.60 -11.28
CA ASP A 167 2.28 -12.76 -11.80
C ASP A 167 2.89 -11.96 -10.62
N PRO A 168 4.23 -11.99 -10.41
CA PRO A 168 4.92 -11.22 -9.37
C PRO A 168 4.60 -9.71 -9.38
N GLU A 169 4.29 -9.15 -10.55
CA GLU A 169 4.02 -7.71 -10.72
C GLU A 169 2.57 -7.31 -10.36
N MET A 170 1.67 -8.28 -10.17
CA MET A 170 0.32 -8.00 -9.67
C MET A 170 0.35 -7.53 -8.22
N ASP A 171 -0.59 -6.65 -7.85
CA ASP A 171 -0.87 -6.32 -6.46
C ASP A 171 -2.01 -7.17 -5.86
N LEU A 172 -2.11 -7.21 -4.53
CA LEU A 172 -3.12 -8.01 -3.85
C LEU A 172 -4.55 -7.60 -4.22
N ARG A 173 -4.82 -6.31 -4.45
CA ARG A 173 -6.13 -5.81 -4.92
C ARG A 173 -6.51 -6.47 -6.25
N THR A 174 -5.59 -6.49 -7.19
CA THR A 174 -5.76 -7.07 -8.52
C THR A 174 -6.00 -8.57 -8.41
N VAL A 175 -5.23 -9.29 -7.59
CA VAL A 175 -5.45 -10.72 -7.32
C VAL A 175 -6.84 -10.96 -6.72
N LYS A 176 -7.26 -10.16 -5.74
CA LYS A 176 -8.59 -10.30 -5.13
C LYS A 176 -9.71 -10.06 -6.14
N HIS A 177 -9.59 -9.04 -6.96
CA HIS A 177 -10.62 -8.64 -7.92
C HIS A 177 -10.73 -9.61 -9.10
N PHE A 178 -9.59 -10.02 -9.68
CA PHE A 178 -9.56 -10.77 -10.94
C PHE A 178 -9.33 -12.27 -10.79
N VAL A 179 -8.78 -12.75 -9.67
CA VAL A 179 -8.50 -14.18 -9.45
C VAL A 179 -9.40 -14.74 -8.36
N TRP A 180 -9.43 -14.12 -7.17
CA TRP A 180 -10.20 -14.66 -6.05
C TRP A 180 -11.73 -14.62 -6.28
N LYS A 181 -12.32 -13.51 -6.76
CA LYS A 181 -13.75 -13.44 -7.13
C LYS A 181 -14.79 -13.97 -6.11
N GLN A 182 -14.38 -14.23 -4.86
CA GLN A 182 -15.20 -14.78 -3.78
C GLN A 182 -15.26 -13.79 -2.62
N GLY A 183 -16.29 -13.92 -1.79
CA GLY A 183 -16.38 -13.16 -0.54
C GLY A 183 -15.27 -13.55 0.45
N GLY A 184 -14.93 -12.63 1.35
CA GLY A 184 -14.00 -12.88 2.44
C GLY A 184 -12.54 -12.53 2.15
N ASP A 185 -11.66 -13.14 2.94
CA ASP A 185 -10.22 -12.89 2.92
C ASP A 185 -9.55 -13.66 1.79
N LEU A 186 -8.58 -13.01 1.14
CA LEU A 186 -7.82 -13.62 0.04
C LEU A 186 -7.05 -14.85 0.55
N LEU A 187 -7.04 -15.93 -0.23
CA LEU A 187 -6.29 -17.15 0.10
C LEU A 187 -5.19 -17.38 -0.93
N LEU A 188 -3.93 -17.36 -0.45
CA LEU A 188 -2.73 -17.54 -1.25
C LEU A 188 -2.01 -18.82 -0.87
N TYR A 189 -1.45 -19.48 -1.87
CA TYR A 189 -0.66 -20.69 -1.72
C TYR A 189 0.75 -20.50 -2.24
N TYR A 190 1.77 -20.77 -1.44
CA TYR A 190 3.16 -20.70 -1.87
C TYR A 190 3.73 -22.08 -2.20
N LYS A 191 4.63 -22.12 -3.19
CA LYS A 191 5.32 -23.34 -3.63
C LYS A 191 6.77 -23.04 -3.98
N PRO A 192 7.75 -23.60 -3.26
CA PRO A 192 9.15 -23.53 -3.66
C PRO A 192 9.36 -24.23 -5.01
N ILE A 193 10.16 -23.62 -5.88
CA ILE A 193 10.64 -24.21 -7.13
C ILE A 193 11.85 -25.10 -6.78
N ARG A 194 11.84 -26.34 -7.28
CA ARG A 194 12.95 -27.30 -7.12
C ARG A 194 13.86 -27.29 -8.33
#